data_AF-A0A2E9PKP7-F1
#
_entry.id   AF-A0A2E9PKP7-F1
#
_cell.length_a   1.000
_cell.length_b   1.000
_cell.length_c   1.000
_cell.angle_alpha   90.00
_cell.angle_beta   90.00
_cell.angle_gamma   90.00
#
_symmetry.space_group_name_H-M   'P 1'
#
loop_
_entity.id
_entity.type
_entity.pdbx_description
1 polymer ?
#
loop_
_entity_poly.entity_id
_entity_poly.type
_entity_poly.pdbx_seq_one_letter_code
_entity_poly.pdbx_strand_id
1 'polypeptide(L)'
;MDFMHKARTRLALIVSVLSLTACGVSPTEPTIYYKPKNTYSSLPAHADTEHVSESMLSALRERNLTATTGFHVLPYRSGRCKASLLYSVTPANMSGLFLNGKDLFSGAYLVLSYDDGDWELTNSRSRTSTIKSISAEDAIEDNLDALRQYELYVRLSGNLDEDALEDLTEIFVENGMTMPAVIVANSRYHKLIKQSALSSSRLYFDAPAAIEGASFIASTPQQNDVDLIYSYSGNGASNNALQLKNIILESNFNKACNAKGTFVSQPKLNLLAKKRFSDEELVLGLPADADFNQLPVQHKLIAQGKYLNWLGENKAYTLSEKTKDKCLEKNATQDVLARCAARKRDADSVMQDEKGVFGW
;
A
#
# COMPACT_ATOMS: atom_id res chain seq x y z
N MET A 1 87.52 6.09 3.53
CA MET A 1 86.44 7.05 3.17
C MET A 1 85.83 6.79 1.78
N ASP A 2 85.85 5.56 1.24
CA ASP A 2 85.41 5.31 -0.15
C ASP A 2 84.32 4.23 -0.33
N PHE A 3 83.76 3.69 0.74
CA PHE A 3 82.75 2.63 0.64
C PHE A 3 81.29 3.12 0.79
N MET A 4 81.06 4.29 1.38
CA MET A 4 79.69 4.80 1.61
C MET A 4 79.14 5.68 0.48
N HIS A 5 79.98 6.17 -0.44
CA HIS A 5 79.50 7.01 -1.55
C HIS A 5 78.97 6.20 -2.75
N LYS A 6 79.46 4.97 -2.94
CA LYS A 6 79.02 4.04 -4.01
C LYS A 6 77.68 3.37 -3.73
N ALA A 7 77.31 3.19 -2.46
CA ALA A 7 76.04 2.58 -2.07
C ALA A 7 74.85 3.55 -2.21
N ARG A 8 75.07 4.85 -1.94
CA ARG A 8 74.02 5.89 -2.05
C ARG A 8 73.68 6.28 -3.50
N THR A 9 74.65 6.22 -4.41
CA THR A 9 74.42 6.48 -5.84
C THR A 9 73.71 5.33 -6.55
N ARG A 10 73.93 4.07 -6.12
CA ARG A 10 73.23 2.92 -6.69
C ARG A 10 71.77 2.80 -6.23
N LEU A 11 71.46 3.22 -4.99
CA LEU A 11 70.08 3.23 -4.50
C LEU A 11 69.23 4.34 -5.15
N ALA A 12 69.82 5.52 -5.37
CA ALA A 12 69.12 6.63 -6.02
C ALA A 12 68.77 6.33 -7.49
N LEU A 13 69.62 5.56 -8.20
CA LEU A 13 69.41 5.22 -9.61
C LEU A 13 68.38 4.08 -9.78
N ILE A 14 68.26 3.17 -8.81
CA ILE A 14 67.22 2.13 -8.82
C ILE A 14 65.84 2.74 -8.51
N VAL A 15 65.76 3.71 -7.60
CA VAL A 15 64.49 4.39 -7.27
C VAL A 15 64.02 5.33 -8.39
N SER A 16 64.92 5.87 -9.21
CA SER A 16 64.56 6.73 -10.35
C SER A 16 64.29 5.98 -11.67
N VAL A 17 64.66 4.70 -11.77
CA VAL A 17 64.30 3.84 -12.92
C VAL A 17 63.00 3.06 -12.67
N LEU A 18 62.62 2.81 -11.41
CA LEU A 18 61.35 2.15 -11.05
C LEU A 18 60.12 3.07 -11.10
N SER A 19 60.29 4.38 -11.28
CA SER A 19 59.19 5.36 -11.39
C SER A 19 58.78 5.69 -12.82
N LEU A 20 59.40 5.08 -13.84
CA LEU A 20 59.09 5.28 -15.26
C LEU A 20 58.33 4.13 -15.93
N THR A 21 57.92 3.11 -15.17
CA THR A 21 56.92 2.12 -15.62
C THR A 21 55.59 2.35 -14.91
N ALA A 22 55.13 3.60 -14.89
CA ALA A 22 53.69 3.86 -14.82
C ALA A 22 53.13 3.48 -16.19
N CYS A 23 52.63 2.25 -16.29
CA CYS A 23 51.88 1.78 -17.44
C CYS A 23 50.86 2.84 -17.83
N GLY A 24 50.99 3.35 -19.05
CA GLY A 24 49.93 4.07 -19.74
C GLY A 24 48.72 3.16 -19.85
N VAL A 25 47.84 3.24 -18.87
CA VAL A 25 46.44 2.89 -19.06
C VAL A 25 45.89 3.97 -19.98
N SER A 26 45.87 3.66 -21.28
CA SER A 26 44.96 4.32 -22.22
C SER A 26 43.61 4.44 -21.53
N PRO A 27 42.96 5.62 -21.52
CA PRO A 27 41.60 5.72 -21.02
C PRO A 27 40.74 4.93 -22.00
N THR A 28 40.55 3.64 -21.75
CA THR A 28 39.34 2.98 -22.20
C THR A 28 38.23 3.74 -21.51
N GLU A 29 37.56 4.62 -22.27
CA GLU A 29 36.28 5.17 -21.87
C GLU A 29 35.49 4.05 -21.19
N PRO A 30 34.91 4.27 -20.00
CA PRO A 30 34.10 3.25 -19.37
C PRO A 30 33.03 2.86 -20.39
N THR A 31 33.13 1.62 -20.89
CA THR A 31 32.13 0.99 -21.75
C THR A 31 30.79 1.27 -21.14
N ILE A 32 30.01 2.12 -21.82
CA ILE A 32 28.58 2.40 -21.64
C ILE A 32 28.09 1.97 -20.26
N TYR A 33 27.91 2.94 -19.36
CA TYR A 33 27.11 2.69 -18.16
C TYR A 33 25.71 2.26 -18.62
N TYR A 34 25.51 0.95 -18.75
CA TYR A 34 24.18 0.38 -18.77
C TYR A 34 23.59 0.78 -17.43
N LYS A 35 22.53 1.59 -17.49
CA LYS A 35 21.64 1.82 -16.35
C LYS A 35 21.48 0.44 -15.70
N PRO A 36 21.82 0.25 -14.41
CA PRO A 36 21.66 -1.04 -13.78
C PRO A 36 20.23 -1.46 -14.10
N LYS A 37 20.08 -2.60 -14.80
CA LYS A 37 18.78 -3.18 -15.03
C LYS A 37 18.26 -3.37 -13.62
N ASN A 38 17.29 -2.56 -13.19
CA ASN A 38 16.75 -2.67 -11.84
C ASN A 38 16.37 -4.13 -11.69
N THR A 39 17.18 -4.89 -10.95
CA THR A 39 16.88 -6.24 -10.55
C THR A 39 15.80 -6.09 -9.49
N TYR A 40 14.57 -5.83 -9.97
CA TYR A 40 13.37 -6.15 -9.23
C TYR A 40 13.27 -7.68 -9.19
N SER A 41 14.21 -8.35 -8.53
CA SER A 41 14.27 -9.82 -8.47
C SER A 41 14.34 -10.33 -7.04
N SER A 42 13.68 -9.63 -6.12
CA SER A 42 13.02 -10.34 -5.04
C SER A 42 11.53 -10.08 -5.22
N LEU A 43 10.80 -11.17 -5.48
CA LEU A 43 9.38 -11.19 -5.22
C LEU A 43 9.15 -10.82 -3.74
N PRO A 44 8.02 -10.18 -3.40
CA PRO A 44 7.72 -9.90 -2.00
C PRO A 44 7.57 -11.21 -1.24
N ALA A 45 7.75 -11.17 0.09
CA ALA A 45 7.77 -12.37 0.92
C ALA A 45 6.46 -13.17 0.85
N HIS A 46 5.34 -12.48 0.57
CA HIS A 46 4.03 -13.09 0.42
C HIS A 46 3.73 -13.60 -1.01
N ALA A 47 4.64 -13.47 -1.97
CA ALA A 47 4.40 -13.99 -3.31
C ALA A 47 4.56 -15.52 -3.35
N ASP A 48 3.59 -16.19 -3.95
CA ASP A 48 3.71 -17.61 -4.28
C ASP A 48 4.51 -17.80 -5.55
N THR A 49 5.60 -18.55 -5.44
CA THR A 49 6.48 -18.92 -6.56
C THR A 49 6.37 -20.38 -6.95
N GLU A 50 5.62 -21.17 -6.17
CA GLU A 50 5.53 -22.62 -6.31
C GLU A 50 4.27 -23.01 -7.10
N HIS A 51 3.12 -22.38 -6.82
CA HIS A 51 1.84 -22.78 -7.40
C HIS A 51 1.31 -21.83 -8.48
N VAL A 52 1.86 -20.61 -8.56
CA VAL A 52 1.44 -19.60 -9.53
C VAL A 52 2.48 -19.52 -10.66
N SER A 53 2.02 -19.59 -11.91
CA SER A 53 2.91 -19.52 -13.07
C SER A 53 3.64 -18.18 -13.14
N GLU A 54 4.89 -18.18 -13.63
CA GLU A 54 5.66 -16.93 -13.80
C GLU A 54 4.97 -15.96 -14.79
N SER A 55 4.23 -16.49 -15.78
CA SER A 55 3.43 -15.68 -16.70
C SER A 55 2.33 -14.92 -15.96
N MET A 56 1.64 -15.59 -15.03
CA MET A 56 0.62 -14.97 -14.18
C MET A 56 1.23 -13.97 -13.19
N LEU A 57 2.34 -14.32 -12.53
CA LEU A 57 3.06 -13.40 -11.63
C LEU A 57 3.55 -12.16 -12.38
N SER A 58 4.04 -12.32 -13.62
CA SER A 58 4.44 -11.20 -14.47
C SER A 58 3.24 -10.31 -14.81
N ALA A 59 2.11 -10.89 -15.22
CA ALA A 59 0.88 -10.14 -15.50
C ALA A 59 0.39 -9.37 -14.27
N LEU A 60 0.36 -10.00 -13.09
CA LEU A 60 0.02 -9.35 -11.84
C LEU A 60 1.00 -8.22 -11.50
N ARG A 61 2.30 -8.44 -11.69
CA ARG A 61 3.34 -7.43 -11.43
C ARG A 61 3.16 -6.19 -12.30
N GLU A 62 2.73 -6.35 -13.55
CA GLU A 62 2.37 -5.23 -14.43
C GLU A 62 1.19 -4.40 -13.92
N ARG A 63 0.38 -4.97 -13.02
CA ARG A 63 -0.75 -4.34 -12.34
C ARG A 63 -0.39 -3.82 -10.94
N ASN A 64 0.87 -3.92 -10.51
CA ASN A 64 1.37 -3.73 -9.13
C ASN A 64 0.82 -4.73 -8.11
N LEU A 65 0.49 -5.94 -8.56
CA LEU A 65 -0.08 -7.02 -7.75
C LEU A 65 0.86 -8.23 -7.72
N THR A 66 0.57 -9.18 -6.83
CA THR A 66 1.12 -10.53 -6.78
C THR A 66 0.07 -11.48 -6.22
N ALA A 67 0.27 -12.79 -6.37
CA ALA A 67 -0.57 -13.80 -5.74
C ALA A 67 0.17 -14.43 -4.55
N THR A 68 -0.58 -14.77 -3.51
CA THR A 68 -0.12 -15.50 -2.32
C THR A 68 -0.33 -17.01 -2.46
N THR A 69 0.23 -17.79 -1.54
CA THR A 69 0.06 -19.25 -1.49
C THR A 69 -1.40 -19.67 -1.26
N GLY A 70 -2.20 -18.79 -0.64
CA GLY A 70 -3.65 -18.93 -0.54
C GLY A 70 -4.43 -18.48 -1.78
N PHE A 71 -3.76 -18.23 -2.91
CA PHE A 71 -4.32 -17.67 -4.15
C PHE A 71 -4.99 -16.29 -4.00
N HIS A 72 -4.72 -15.57 -2.91
CA HIS A 72 -5.14 -14.18 -2.78
C HIS A 72 -4.23 -13.28 -3.60
N VAL A 73 -4.82 -12.37 -4.38
CA VAL A 73 -4.15 -11.30 -5.11
C VAL A 73 -4.04 -10.06 -4.22
N LEU A 74 -2.81 -9.75 -3.83
CA LEU A 74 -2.43 -8.63 -2.97
C LEU A 74 -1.47 -7.70 -3.71
N PRO A 75 -1.13 -6.50 -3.21
CA PRO A 75 -0.14 -5.66 -3.84
C PRO A 75 1.21 -6.29 -3.80
N TYR A 76 1.99 -5.92 -4.80
CA TYR A 76 3.39 -6.24 -4.84
C TYR A 76 4.18 -5.70 -3.62
N ARG A 77 3.79 -4.55 -3.03
CA ARG A 77 4.48 -3.90 -1.88
C ARG A 77 3.54 -3.03 -1.05
N SER A 78 3.83 -2.92 0.26
CA SER A 78 3.10 -2.12 1.26
C SER A 78 2.94 -0.64 0.89
N GLY A 79 3.98 0.01 0.35
CA GLY A 79 3.95 1.45 0.03
C GLY A 79 3.04 1.87 -1.13
N ARG A 80 2.44 0.92 -1.87
CA ARG A 80 1.64 1.24 -3.08
C ARG A 80 0.28 1.86 -2.77
N CYS A 81 -0.28 1.61 -1.59
CA CYS A 81 -1.55 2.20 -1.14
C CYS A 81 -1.41 3.66 -0.71
N LYS A 82 -0.17 4.18 -0.63
CA LYS A 82 0.17 5.53 -0.14
C LYS A 82 -0.43 5.83 1.25
N ALA A 83 -0.75 4.81 2.02
CA ALA A 83 -1.17 4.86 3.41
C ALA A 83 -0.71 3.55 4.06
N SER A 84 -0.45 3.59 5.36
CA SER A 84 -0.11 2.42 6.14
C SER A 84 -1.33 1.51 6.28
N LEU A 85 -1.11 0.20 6.39
CA LEU A 85 -2.17 -0.79 6.42
C LEU A 85 -2.21 -1.46 7.77
N LEU A 86 -3.37 -1.41 8.41
CA LEU A 86 -3.61 -2.07 9.68
C LEU A 86 -4.49 -3.28 9.44
N TYR A 87 -4.08 -4.43 9.96
CA TYR A 87 -4.90 -5.63 9.91
C TYR A 87 -6.01 -5.55 10.97
N SER A 88 -7.27 -5.62 10.56
CA SER A 88 -8.39 -5.67 11.50
C SER A 88 -8.56 -7.08 12.05
N VAL A 89 -8.27 -7.26 13.33
CA VAL A 89 -8.47 -8.51 14.03
C VAL A 89 -9.94 -8.60 14.41
N THR A 90 -10.62 -9.62 13.89
CA THR A 90 -12.03 -9.86 14.19
C THR A 90 -12.22 -11.30 14.63
N PRO A 91 -13.30 -11.62 15.37
CA PRO A 91 -13.58 -12.99 15.80
C PRO A 91 -13.77 -13.98 14.63
N ALA A 92 -14.05 -13.49 13.42
CA ALA A 92 -14.24 -14.31 12.22
C ALA A 92 -12.95 -14.53 11.40
N ASN A 93 -11.93 -13.67 11.55
CA ASN A 93 -10.73 -13.66 10.71
C ASN A 93 -9.44 -13.94 11.49
N MET A 94 -9.53 -14.60 12.65
CA MET A 94 -8.33 -15.10 13.32
C MET A 94 -7.63 -16.10 12.38
N SER A 95 -6.32 -15.90 12.15
CA SER A 95 -5.36 -16.78 11.45
C SER A 95 -5.22 -16.80 9.90
N GLY A 96 -6.22 -16.51 9.07
CA GLY A 96 -6.12 -16.80 7.61
C GLY A 96 -5.35 -15.79 6.73
N LEU A 97 -5.83 -14.55 6.65
CA LEU A 97 -5.27 -13.49 5.78
C LEU A 97 -4.01 -12.85 6.38
N PHE A 98 -3.90 -12.86 7.70
CA PHE A 98 -2.79 -12.27 8.44
C PHE A 98 -1.43 -12.88 8.09
N LEU A 99 -1.38 -14.21 7.95
CA LEU A 99 -0.13 -14.93 7.70
C LEU A 99 0.38 -14.75 6.26
N ASN A 100 -0.54 -14.69 5.29
CA ASN A 100 -0.23 -14.64 3.86
C ASN A 100 0.10 -13.24 3.33
N GLY A 101 0.14 -12.21 4.17
CA GLY A 101 0.41 -10.83 3.74
C GLY A 101 1.14 -10.00 4.80
N LYS A 102 1.85 -10.66 5.71
CA LYS A 102 2.44 -10.05 6.90
C LYS A 102 3.29 -8.80 6.59
N ASP A 103 4.09 -8.88 5.53
CA ASP A 103 4.97 -7.79 5.09
C ASP A 103 4.24 -6.56 4.51
N LEU A 104 2.92 -6.68 4.29
CA LEU A 104 2.09 -5.57 3.82
C LEU A 104 1.54 -4.71 4.96
N PHE A 105 1.39 -5.29 6.16
CA PHE A 105 0.79 -4.62 7.31
C PHE A 105 1.84 -3.90 8.16
N SER A 106 1.50 -2.71 8.64
CA SER A 106 2.32 -1.94 9.58
C SER A 106 1.90 -2.13 11.03
N GLY A 107 0.72 -2.72 11.28
CA GLY A 107 0.16 -2.88 12.61
C GLY A 107 -1.09 -3.75 12.62
N ALA A 108 -1.54 -4.11 13.82
CA ALA A 108 -2.82 -4.77 14.05
C ALA A 108 -3.81 -3.78 14.69
N TYR A 109 -5.08 -3.93 14.34
CA TYR A 109 -6.17 -3.09 14.80
C TYR A 109 -7.24 -3.95 15.48
N LEU A 110 -7.48 -3.70 16.75
CA LEU A 110 -8.46 -4.41 17.58
C LEU A 110 -9.58 -3.46 17.97
N VAL A 111 -10.80 -3.98 18.08
CA VAL A 111 -11.94 -3.23 18.61
C VAL A 111 -12.44 -3.94 19.85
N LEU A 112 -12.16 -3.37 21.00
CA LEU A 112 -12.53 -3.92 22.30
C LEU A 112 -13.71 -3.12 22.85
N SER A 113 -14.78 -3.82 23.19
CA SER A 113 -15.94 -3.24 23.87
C SER A 113 -15.94 -3.70 25.31
N TYR A 114 -16.16 -2.77 26.23
CA TYR A 114 -16.38 -3.09 27.63
C TYR A 114 -17.87 -2.96 27.96
N ASP A 115 -18.50 -4.11 28.20
CA ASP A 115 -19.91 -4.22 28.48
C ASP A 115 -20.11 -5.27 29.60
N ASP A 116 -20.99 -4.97 30.55
CA ASP A 116 -21.32 -5.85 31.69
C ASP A 116 -20.16 -6.34 32.57
N GLY A 117 -19.02 -5.64 32.56
CA GLY A 117 -17.86 -5.93 33.41
C GLY A 117 -16.74 -6.70 32.73
N ASP A 118 -16.90 -7.05 31.46
CA ASP A 118 -15.92 -7.83 30.70
C ASP A 118 -15.51 -7.12 29.40
N TRP A 119 -14.28 -7.37 28.96
CA TRP A 119 -13.79 -6.95 27.64
C TRP A 119 -14.09 -7.99 26.58
N GLU A 120 -14.69 -7.54 25.49
CA GLU A 120 -14.96 -8.38 24.33
C GLU A 120 -14.26 -7.85 23.08
N LEU A 121 -13.59 -8.73 22.33
CA LEU A 121 -13.21 -8.42 20.96
C LEU A 121 -14.45 -8.44 20.08
N THR A 122 -14.70 -7.30 19.45
CA THR A 122 -15.84 -7.10 18.55
C THR A 122 -15.37 -6.82 17.13
N ASN A 123 -16.30 -6.81 16.17
CA ASN A 123 -16.01 -6.31 14.83
C ASN A 123 -16.21 -4.79 14.78
N SER A 124 -15.35 -4.08 14.05
CA SER A 124 -15.36 -2.61 13.93
C SER A 124 -16.66 -2.01 13.38
N ARG A 125 -17.55 -2.85 12.83
CA ARG A 125 -18.70 -2.46 12.01
C ARG A 125 -20.08 -2.46 12.65
N SER A 126 -20.26 -2.94 13.88
CA SER A 126 -21.63 -3.05 14.41
C SER A 126 -22.21 -1.70 14.82
N ARG A 127 -22.89 -1.02 13.89
CA ARG A 127 -23.98 -0.10 14.21
C ARG A 127 -25.35 -0.78 14.22
N THR A 128 -25.45 -2.02 13.71
CA THR A 128 -26.70 -2.80 13.71
C THR A 128 -26.43 -4.32 13.66
N SER A 129 -26.92 -5.01 14.69
CA SER A 129 -27.30 -6.43 14.81
C SER A 129 -26.24 -7.54 14.68
N THR A 130 -26.08 -8.24 15.82
CA THR A 130 -25.35 -9.49 16.08
C THR A 130 -23.83 -9.39 16.00
N ILE A 131 -23.25 -8.71 17.00
CA ILE A 131 -21.82 -8.79 17.29
C ILE A 131 -21.54 -10.25 17.65
N LYS A 132 -20.77 -10.96 16.82
CA LYS A 132 -20.02 -12.10 17.32
C LYS A 132 -18.92 -11.49 18.16
N SER A 133 -18.97 -11.71 19.46
CA SER A 133 -17.92 -11.37 20.40
C SER A 133 -17.22 -12.64 20.86
N ILE A 134 -16.00 -12.44 21.34
CA ILE A 134 -15.20 -13.40 22.08
C ILE A 134 -14.54 -12.59 23.19
N SER A 135 -14.23 -13.22 24.33
CA SER A 135 -13.45 -12.55 25.38
C SER A 135 -12.18 -11.94 24.76
N ALA A 136 -11.84 -10.72 25.19
CA ALA A 136 -10.61 -10.07 24.76
C ALA A 136 -9.38 -10.88 25.20
N GLU A 137 -9.44 -11.53 26.35
CA GLU A 137 -8.39 -12.42 26.85
C GLU A 137 -8.18 -13.59 25.89
N ASP A 138 -9.23 -14.38 25.62
CA ASP A 138 -9.19 -15.51 24.67
C ASP A 138 -8.69 -15.06 23.29
N ALA A 139 -9.18 -13.92 22.80
CA ALA A 139 -8.78 -13.40 21.49
C ALA A 139 -7.30 -13.01 21.42
N ILE A 140 -6.78 -12.43 22.49
CA ILE A 140 -5.37 -12.04 22.61
C ILE A 140 -4.50 -13.29 22.74
N GLU A 141 -4.89 -14.24 23.59
CA GLU A 141 -4.16 -15.50 23.79
C GLU A 141 -4.07 -16.30 22.48
N ASP A 142 -5.20 -16.50 21.80
CA ASP A 142 -5.28 -17.26 20.54
C ASP A 142 -4.43 -16.65 19.40
N ASN A 143 -4.14 -15.35 19.46
CA ASN A 143 -3.40 -14.62 18.43
C ASN A 143 -2.09 -14.01 18.94
N LEU A 144 -1.60 -14.44 20.11
CA LEU A 144 -0.56 -13.75 20.85
C LEU A 144 0.74 -13.58 20.05
N ASP A 145 1.23 -14.68 19.47
CA ASP A 145 2.46 -14.68 18.67
C ASP A 145 2.37 -13.78 17.44
N ALA A 146 1.18 -13.71 16.86
CA ALA A 146 0.87 -12.84 15.73
C ALA A 146 0.87 -11.36 16.18
N LEU A 147 0.12 -11.03 17.22
CA LEU A 147 -0.06 -9.66 17.73
C LEU A 147 1.25 -9.04 18.22
N ARG A 148 2.11 -9.82 18.90
CA ARG A 148 3.41 -9.36 19.40
C ARG A 148 4.37 -8.86 18.32
N GLN A 149 4.14 -9.24 17.05
CA GLN A 149 4.99 -8.85 15.94
C GLN A 149 4.65 -7.47 15.37
N TYR A 150 3.59 -6.83 15.88
CA TYR A 150 3.03 -5.62 15.29
C TYR A 150 2.83 -4.50 16.30
N GLU A 151 2.82 -3.29 15.76
CA GLU A 151 2.31 -2.13 16.48
C GLU A 151 0.80 -2.28 16.67
N LEU A 152 0.34 -2.24 17.93
CA LEU A 152 -1.06 -2.43 18.28
C LEU A 152 -1.82 -1.09 18.28
N TYR A 153 -2.94 -1.08 17.57
CA TYR A 153 -3.96 -0.04 17.56
C TYR A 153 -5.21 -0.62 18.19
N VAL A 154 -5.67 -0.05 19.30
CA VAL A 154 -6.82 -0.58 20.02
C VAL A 154 -7.90 0.49 20.09
N ARG A 155 -9.06 0.20 19.52
CA ARG A 155 -10.26 1.01 19.64
C ARG A 155 -11.08 0.54 20.83
N LEU A 156 -11.45 1.48 21.69
CA LEU A 156 -12.25 1.22 22.88
C LEU A 156 -13.68 1.72 22.66
N SER A 157 -14.65 0.86 22.98
CA SER A 157 -16.08 1.17 23.01
C SER A 157 -16.74 0.66 24.29
N GLY A 158 -18.03 0.97 24.48
CA GLY A 158 -18.77 0.59 25.67
C GLY A 158 -18.73 1.65 26.78
N ASN A 159 -19.03 1.24 28.00
CA ASN A 159 -19.10 2.10 29.19
C ASN A 159 -17.79 2.10 29.95
N LEU A 160 -16.81 2.88 29.46
CA LEU A 160 -15.48 2.95 30.07
C LEU A 160 -15.47 3.77 31.37
N ASP A 161 -14.88 3.22 32.41
CA ASP A 161 -14.52 3.86 33.67
C ASP A 161 -13.05 3.54 34.06
N GLU A 162 -12.63 3.91 35.28
CA GLU A 162 -11.25 3.69 35.74
C GLU A 162 -10.93 2.20 35.86
N ASP A 163 -11.83 1.44 36.48
CA ASP A 163 -11.71 0.00 36.68
C ASP A 163 -11.60 -0.73 35.33
N ALA A 164 -12.41 -0.37 34.34
CA ALA A 164 -12.34 -0.95 33.00
C ALA A 164 -10.96 -0.76 32.33
N LEU A 165 -10.33 0.40 32.51
CA LEU A 165 -9.01 0.67 31.93
C LEU A 165 -7.87 -0.01 32.69
N GLU A 166 -8.03 -0.21 34.00
CA GLU A 166 -7.12 -0.99 34.83
C GLU A 166 -7.18 -2.46 34.41
N ASP A 167 -8.36 -3.05 34.36
CA ASP A 167 -8.61 -4.42 33.89
C ASP A 167 -8.03 -4.66 32.48
N LEU A 168 -8.28 -3.72 31.55
CA LEU A 168 -7.67 -3.81 30.21
C LEU A 168 -6.15 -3.87 30.26
N THR A 169 -5.55 -3.05 31.12
CA THR A 169 -4.09 -2.99 31.29
C THR A 169 -3.57 -4.32 31.84
N GLU A 170 -4.27 -4.92 32.79
CA GLU A 170 -3.95 -6.24 33.35
C GLU A 170 -3.99 -7.32 32.25
N ILE A 171 -5.03 -7.37 31.43
CA ILE A 171 -5.13 -8.31 30.29
C ILE A 171 -3.88 -8.24 29.39
N PHE A 172 -3.43 -7.03 29.02
CA PHE A 172 -2.23 -6.86 28.21
C PHE A 172 -0.95 -7.32 28.95
N VAL A 173 -0.81 -7.00 30.23
CA VAL A 173 0.38 -7.35 31.04
C VAL A 173 0.47 -8.85 31.28
N GLU A 174 -0.62 -9.50 31.66
CA GLU A 174 -0.68 -10.94 31.94
C GLU A 174 -0.38 -11.77 30.70
N ASN A 175 -0.85 -11.32 29.54
CA ASN A 175 -0.51 -11.91 28.25
C ASN A 175 0.91 -11.54 27.76
N GLY A 176 1.69 -10.80 28.56
CA GLY A 176 3.05 -10.38 28.20
C GLY A 176 3.12 -9.54 26.92
N MET A 177 2.08 -8.74 26.66
CA MET A 177 2.03 -7.82 25.53
C MET A 177 2.52 -6.44 25.94
N THR A 178 3.08 -5.71 24.98
CA THR A 178 3.34 -4.28 25.17
C THR A 178 2.02 -3.52 25.14
N MET A 179 1.93 -2.43 25.91
CA MET A 179 0.80 -1.52 25.84
C MET A 179 0.52 -1.08 24.40
N PRO A 180 -0.74 -0.86 24.01
CA PRO A 180 -1.10 -0.39 22.68
C PRO A 180 -0.32 0.86 22.30
N ALA A 181 0.25 0.92 21.10
CA ALA A 181 0.94 2.11 20.64
C ALA A 181 -0.03 3.25 20.33
N VAL A 182 -1.27 2.89 19.98
CA VAL A 182 -2.38 3.81 19.72
C VAL A 182 -3.64 3.32 20.41
N ILE A 183 -4.29 4.23 21.14
CA ILE A 183 -5.66 4.07 21.60
C ILE A 183 -6.57 4.92 20.73
N VAL A 184 -7.68 4.35 20.29
CA VAL A 184 -8.75 5.06 19.60
C VAL A 184 -9.96 5.05 20.52
N ALA A 185 -10.52 6.22 20.81
CA ALA A 185 -11.68 6.29 21.69
C ALA A 185 -12.58 7.49 21.37
N ASN A 186 -13.79 7.48 21.91
CA ASN A 186 -14.63 8.67 21.94
C ASN A 186 -13.93 9.80 22.72
N SER A 187 -14.04 11.05 22.24
CA SER A 187 -13.40 12.21 22.87
C SER A 187 -13.82 12.44 24.33
N ARG A 188 -15.00 11.94 24.75
CA ARG A 188 -15.45 12.00 26.15
C ARG A 188 -14.50 11.27 27.12
N TYR A 189 -13.79 10.24 26.66
CA TYR A 189 -12.88 9.43 27.47
C TYR A 189 -11.44 9.94 27.46
N HIS A 190 -11.16 11.06 26.80
CA HIS A 190 -9.80 11.60 26.69
C HIS A 190 -9.11 11.76 28.05
N LYS A 191 -9.80 12.37 29.03
CA LYS A 191 -9.23 12.62 30.35
C LYS A 191 -8.93 11.32 31.09
N LEU A 192 -9.91 10.41 31.09
CA LEU A 192 -9.84 9.10 31.70
C LEU A 192 -8.62 8.31 31.18
N ILE A 193 -8.46 8.23 29.85
CA ILE A 193 -7.32 7.53 29.21
C ILE A 193 -5.98 8.23 29.53
N LYS A 194 -5.96 9.56 29.66
CA LYS A 194 -4.74 10.30 30.01
C LYS A 194 -4.33 10.16 31.46
N GLN A 195 -5.24 9.73 32.33
CA GLN A 195 -4.99 9.49 33.75
C GLN A 195 -4.69 8.01 34.05
N SER A 196 -4.95 7.10 33.11
CA SER A 196 -4.67 5.67 33.26
C SER A 196 -3.26 5.27 32.81
N ALA A 197 -2.95 3.98 32.97
CA ALA A 197 -1.71 3.36 32.47
C ALA A 197 -1.54 3.46 30.95
N LEU A 198 -2.62 3.71 30.20
CA LEU A 198 -2.62 3.88 28.74
C LEU A 198 -2.19 5.29 28.30
N SER A 199 -1.82 6.17 29.23
CA SER A 199 -1.47 7.57 28.95
C SER A 199 -0.28 7.74 27.98
N SER A 200 0.62 6.75 27.91
CA SER A 200 1.76 6.69 26.99
C SER A 200 1.36 6.41 25.54
N SER A 201 0.18 5.85 25.31
CA SER A 201 -0.34 5.57 23.98
C SER A 201 -0.71 6.87 23.26
N ARG A 202 -0.53 6.89 21.93
CA ARG A 202 -1.05 8.00 21.11
C ARG A 202 -2.57 7.89 21.06
N LEU A 203 -3.27 9.00 21.26
CA LEU A 203 -4.74 9.00 21.31
C LEU A 203 -5.33 9.51 20.00
N TYR A 204 -6.13 8.67 19.36
CA TYR A 204 -6.94 8.99 18.19
C TYR A 204 -8.43 8.98 18.57
N PHE A 205 -9.27 9.64 17.76
CA PHE A 205 -10.68 9.81 18.07
C PHE A 205 -11.62 9.08 17.08
N ASP A 206 -12.76 8.63 17.58
CA ASP A 206 -13.78 7.94 16.76
C ASP A 206 -14.57 8.86 15.81
N ALA A 207 -14.43 10.16 15.99
CA ALA A 207 -15.08 11.18 15.17
C ALA A 207 -14.10 12.33 14.93
N PRO A 208 -14.32 13.16 13.89
CA PRO A 208 -13.56 14.37 13.66
C PRO A 208 -13.48 15.19 14.96
N ALA A 209 -12.30 15.23 15.57
CA ALA A 209 -12.07 16.01 16.76
C ALA A 209 -11.82 17.47 16.36
N ALA A 210 -12.35 18.43 17.12
CA ALA A 210 -12.09 19.86 16.94
C ALA A 210 -10.64 20.26 17.31
N ILE A 211 -9.72 19.29 17.37
CA ILE A 211 -8.33 19.46 17.81
C ILE A 211 -7.44 19.45 16.57
N GLU A 212 -6.70 20.53 16.38
CA GLU A 212 -5.74 20.67 15.28
C GLU A 212 -4.64 19.60 15.36
N GLY A 213 -4.33 18.97 14.23
CA GLY A 213 -3.36 17.87 14.15
C GLY A 213 -3.81 16.54 14.77
N ALA A 214 -5.00 16.47 15.39
CA ALA A 214 -5.51 15.21 15.90
C ALA A 214 -5.84 14.23 14.76
N SER A 215 -5.64 12.94 15.05
CA SER A 215 -6.06 11.87 14.15
C SER A 215 -7.39 11.28 14.61
N PHE A 216 -8.21 10.88 13.65
CA PHE A 216 -9.52 10.31 13.88
C PHE A 216 -9.82 9.20 12.87
N ILE A 217 -10.75 8.32 13.22
CA ILE A 217 -11.28 7.30 12.33
C ILE A 217 -12.54 7.83 11.64
N ALA A 218 -12.62 7.61 10.33
CA ALA A 218 -13.83 7.80 9.56
C ALA A 218 -14.15 6.55 8.75
N SER A 219 -15.41 6.12 8.83
CA SER A 219 -15.98 5.16 7.89
C SER A 219 -16.63 5.95 6.74
N THR A 220 -16.22 5.69 5.49
CA THR A 220 -16.81 6.42 4.35
C THR A 220 -18.08 5.70 3.86
N PRO A 221 -19.18 6.43 3.54
CA PRO A 221 -20.47 5.81 3.17
C PRO A 221 -20.46 4.93 1.92
N GLN A 222 -19.43 5.03 1.08
CA GLN A 222 -19.28 4.20 -0.14
C GLN A 222 -18.45 2.93 0.12
N GLN A 223 -17.86 2.80 1.32
CA GLN A 223 -16.86 1.79 1.63
C GLN A 223 -17.21 1.11 2.96
N ASN A 224 -18.38 0.46 2.99
CA ASN A 224 -18.89 -0.29 4.15
C ASN A 224 -17.96 -1.38 4.71
N ASP A 225 -16.77 -1.58 4.12
CA ASP A 225 -15.80 -2.60 4.52
C ASP A 225 -14.39 -2.06 4.86
N VAL A 226 -14.21 -0.74 4.95
CA VAL A 226 -12.90 -0.13 5.15
C VAL A 226 -13.02 1.05 6.10
N ASP A 227 -12.39 0.94 7.27
CA ASP A 227 -12.20 2.07 8.18
C ASP A 227 -10.92 2.81 7.81
N LEU A 228 -10.97 4.15 7.83
CA LEU A 228 -9.87 4.99 7.40
C LEU A 228 -9.44 5.90 8.55
N ILE A 229 -8.15 5.88 8.90
CA ILE A 229 -7.58 6.79 9.88
C ILE A 229 -7.04 8.01 9.16
N TYR A 230 -7.65 9.15 9.43
CA TYR A 230 -7.23 10.46 8.94
C TYR A 230 -6.56 11.28 10.05
N SER A 231 -5.69 12.19 9.65
CA SER A 231 -5.18 13.26 10.50
C SER A 231 -5.34 14.60 9.80
N TYR A 232 -5.60 15.67 10.54
CA TYR A 232 -5.49 17.01 9.98
C TYR A 232 -4.02 17.34 9.68
N SER A 233 -3.74 17.86 8.48
CA SER A 233 -2.48 18.50 8.17
C SER A 233 -2.69 19.98 7.92
N GLY A 234 -2.13 20.81 8.78
CA GLY A 234 -2.22 22.26 8.73
C GLY A 234 -1.67 22.85 10.02
N ASN A 235 -1.17 24.09 9.93
CA ASN A 235 -0.79 24.93 11.07
C ASN A 235 -1.79 26.11 11.23
N GLY A 236 -3.05 25.92 10.81
CA GLY A 236 -4.07 26.95 10.94
C GLY A 236 -5.40 26.61 10.25
N ALA A 237 -6.47 27.26 10.72
CA ALA A 237 -7.86 27.01 10.36
C ALA A 237 -8.20 27.07 8.86
N SER A 238 -7.40 27.76 8.03
CA SER A 238 -7.63 27.90 6.58
C SER A 238 -6.90 26.87 5.71
N ASN A 239 -5.97 26.08 6.28
CA ASN A 239 -5.10 25.16 5.54
C ASN A 239 -5.26 23.69 5.97
N ASN A 240 -6.30 23.37 6.73
CA ASN A 240 -6.55 22.01 7.20
C ASN A 240 -6.98 21.09 6.05
N ALA A 241 -6.00 20.42 5.45
CA ALA A 241 -6.25 19.30 4.56
C ALA A 241 -6.27 17.99 5.36
N LEU A 242 -7.25 17.12 5.11
CA LEU A 242 -7.26 15.78 5.68
C LEU A 242 -6.17 14.93 5.00
N GLN A 243 -5.26 14.39 5.80
CA GLN A 243 -4.29 13.39 5.36
C GLN A 243 -4.72 12.01 5.82
N LEU A 244 -4.92 11.08 4.88
CA LEU A 244 -5.06 9.67 5.18
C LEU A 244 -3.73 9.11 5.70
N LYS A 245 -3.73 8.58 6.93
CA LYS A 245 -2.56 7.97 7.58
C LYS A 245 -2.60 6.46 7.47
N ASN A 246 -3.70 5.84 7.88
CA ASN A 246 -3.85 4.39 7.88
C ASN A 246 -5.16 3.96 7.22
N ILE A 247 -5.15 2.76 6.66
CA ILE A 247 -6.31 2.05 6.14
C ILE A 247 -6.44 0.78 6.98
N ILE A 248 -7.58 0.60 7.64
CA ILE A 248 -7.89 -0.59 8.42
C ILE A 248 -8.55 -1.59 7.48
N LEU A 249 -7.91 -2.76 7.34
CA LEU A 249 -8.29 -3.78 6.39
C LEU A 249 -8.92 -4.98 7.11
N GLU A 250 -10.19 -5.25 6.85
CA GLU A 250 -10.85 -6.48 7.29
C GLU A 250 -10.80 -7.60 6.23
N SER A 251 -10.87 -7.26 4.94
CA SER A 251 -10.95 -8.28 3.89
C SER A 251 -10.37 -7.83 2.56
N ASN A 252 -11.00 -6.88 1.87
CA ASN A 252 -10.69 -6.59 0.47
C ASN A 252 -9.61 -5.51 0.32
N PHE A 253 -8.39 -5.97 0.10
CA PHE A 253 -7.21 -5.13 -0.06
C PHE A 253 -7.37 -4.12 -1.21
N ASN A 254 -7.84 -4.59 -2.37
CA ASN A 254 -7.96 -3.76 -3.56
C ASN A 254 -8.99 -2.64 -3.35
N LYS A 255 -10.13 -2.95 -2.72
CA LYS A 255 -11.12 -1.94 -2.31
C LYS A 255 -10.49 -0.88 -1.42
N ALA A 256 -9.74 -1.30 -0.41
CA ALA A 256 -9.15 -0.43 0.59
C ALA A 256 -8.12 0.53 -0.03
N CYS A 257 -7.22 0.02 -0.89
CA CYS A 257 -6.18 0.85 -1.49
C CYS A 257 -6.66 1.77 -2.61
N ASN A 258 -7.78 1.45 -3.26
CA ASN A 258 -8.35 2.36 -4.26
C ASN A 258 -9.12 3.55 -3.65
N ALA A 259 -9.33 3.58 -2.34
CA ALA A 259 -9.88 4.74 -1.63
C ALA A 259 -9.04 6.02 -1.82
N LYS A 260 -7.73 5.89 -2.11
CA LYS A 260 -6.80 7.04 -2.28
C LYS A 260 -6.49 7.38 -3.74
N GLY A 261 -7.22 6.80 -4.69
CA GLY A 261 -6.97 6.91 -6.14
C GLY A 261 -6.60 5.58 -6.77
N THR A 262 -6.16 5.61 -8.03
CA THR A 262 -5.95 4.37 -8.80
C THR A 262 -4.68 3.65 -8.35
N PHE A 263 -4.83 2.61 -7.52
CA PHE A 263 -3.74 1.77 -7.03
C PHE A 263 -3.34 0.72 -8.08
N VAL A 264 -4.35 0.03 -8.63
CA VAL A 264 -4.16 -0.90 -9.73
C VAL A 264 -3.97 -0.09 -11.01
N SER A 265 -2.98 -0.45 -11.85
CA SER A 265 -2.72 0.28 -13.08
C SER A 265 -3.93 0.21 -14.04
N GLN A 266 -3.94 1.02 -15.11
CA GLN A 266 -4.97 0.91 -16.16
C GLN A 266 -4.71 -0.32 -17.05
N PRO A 267 -5.75 -0.94 -17.62
CA PRO A 267 -5.57 -2.09 -18.51
C PRO A 267 -4.68 -1.73 -19.67
N LYS A 268 -3.86 -2.69 -20.10
CA LYS A 268 -2.96 -2.54 -21.25
C LYS A 268 -3.49 -3.25 -22.50
N LEU A 269 -4.42 -4.18 -22.33
CA LEU A 269 -4.98 -4.99 -23.39
C LEU A 269 -6.45 -4.69 -23.61
N ASN A 270 -6.84 -4.60 -24.88
CA ASN A 270 -8.23 -4.55 -25.29
C ASN A 270 -8.76 -5.97 -25.50
N LEU A 271 -9.34 -6.58 -24.45
CA LEU A 271 -10.06 -7.85 -24.57
C LEU A 271 -11.42 -7.68 -25.25
N LEU A 272 -11.48 -7.76 -26.57
CA LEU A 272 -12.77 -7.93 -27.25
C LEU A 272 -13.22 -9.39 -27.10
N ALA A 273 -14.54 -9.61 -27.00
CA ALA A 273 -15.26 -10.85 -26.66
C ALA A 273 -14.86 -12.13 -27.44
N LYS A 274 -13.60 -12.56 -27.32
CA LYS A 274 -13.11 -13.86 -27.76
C LYS A 274 -13.51 -14.91 -26.74
N LYS A 275 -13.81 -16.11 -27.23
CA LYS A 275 -14.46 -17.18 -26.44
C LYS A 275 -13.57 -17.84 -25.37
N ARG A 276 -12.26 -17.54 -25.29
CA ARG A 276 -11.36 -17.99 -24.21
C ARG A 276 -10.23 -16.97 -24.04
N PHE A 277 -10.02 -16.53 -22.79
CA PHE A 277 -8.89 -15.71 -22.38
C PHE A 277 -8.02 -16.55 -21.44
N SER A 278 -6.70 -16.38 -21.48
CA SER A 278 -5.83 -16.88 -20.41
C SER A 278 -5.96 -16.01 -19.14
N ASP A 279 -5.46 -16.49 -18.01
CA ASP A 279 -5.42 -15.68 -16.77
C ASP A 279 -4.60 -14.41 -16.96
N GLU A 280 -3.49 -14.50 -17.71
CA GLU A 280 -2.63 -13.34 -18.01
C GLU A 280 -3.34 -12.30 -18.87
N GLU A 281 -4.01 -12.74 -19.93
CA GLU A 281 -4.80 -11.85 -20.79
C GLU A 281 -5.88 -11.13 -19.97
N LEU A 282 -6.59 -11.89 -19.12
CA LEU A 282 -7.65 -11.38 -18.27
C LEU A 282 -7.13 -10.35 -17.25
N VAL A 283 -6.02 -10.64 -16.56
CA VAL A 283 -5.39 -9.72 -15.61
C VAL A 283 -4.98 -8.40 -16.27
N LEU A 284 -4.39 -8.47 -17.47
CA LEU A 284 -3.89 -7.29 -18.17
C LEU A 284 -4.98 -6.46 -18.85
N GLY A 285 -6.12 -7.08 -19.18
CA GLY A 285 -7.21 -6.42 -19.87
C GLY A 285 -8.35 -5.94 -18.98
N LEU A 286 -8.53 -6.53 -17.80
CA LEU A 286 -9.58 -6.10 -16.87
C LEU A 286 -9.34 -4.68 -16.35
N PRO A 287 -10.43 -3.92 -16.07
CA PRO A 287 -10.32 -2.58 -15.52
C PRO A 287 -9.59 -2.57 -14.18
N ALA A 288 -9.11 -1.39 -13.78
CA ALA A 288 -8.45 -1.22 -12.48
C ALA A 288 -9.33 -1.71 -11.32
N ASP A 289 -10.65 -1.57 -11.45
CA ASP A 289 -11.65 -1.92 -10.43
C ASP A 289 -12.14 -3.36 -10.37
N ALA A 290 -11.60 -4.23 -11.23
CA ALA A 290 -11.94 -5.65 -11.18
C ALA A 290 -11.46 -6.34 -9.89
N ASP A 291 -12.24 -7.32 -9.43
CA ASP A 291 -11.84 -8.21 -8.34
C ASP A 291 -10.91 -9.32 -8.87
N PHE A 292 -9.60 -9.09 -8.75
CA PHE A 292 -8.57 -10.05 -9.13
C PHE A 292 -8.48 -11.26 -8.19
N ASN A 293 -9.15 -11.26 -7.02
CA ASN A 293 -9.24 -12.45 -6.17
C ASN A 293 -10.26 -13.48 -6.70
N GLN A 294 -11.07 -13.10 -7.69
CA GLN A 294 -12.14 -13.93 -8.23
C GLN A 294 -11.98 -14.21 -9.73
N LEU A 295 -10.75 -14.48 -10.20
CA LEU A 295 -10.46 -14.78 -11.61
C LEU A 295 -11.38 -15.85 -12.22
N PRO A 296 -11.71 -16.97 -11.54
CA PRO A 296 -12.66 -17.94 -12.08
C PRO A 296 -14.05 -17.37 -12.35
N VAL A 297 -14.49 -16.38 -11.57
CA VAL A 297 -15.75 -15.65 -11.78
C VAL A 297 -15.59 -14.65 -12.92
N GLN A 298 -14.46 -13.96 -12.99
CA GLN A 298 -14.16 -13.03 -14.08
C GLN A 298 -14.21 -13.70 -15.46
N HIS A 299 -13.63 -14.89 -15.59
CA HIS A 299 -13.70 -15.69 -16.83
C HIS A 299 -15.14 -15.91 -17.31
N LYS A 300 -16.07 -16.14 -16.38
CA LYS A 300 -17.49 -16.34 -16.72
C LYS A 300 -18.17 -15.05 -17.15
N LEU A 301 -17.82 -13.92 -16.53
CA LEU A 301 -18.46 -12.63 -16.76
C LEU A 301 -17.92 -11.93 -18.02
N ILE A 302 -16.62 -12.03 -18.29
CA ILE A 302 -15.99 -11.31 -19.40
C ILE A 302 -16.53 -11.77 -20.76
N ALA A 303 -16.88 -13.05 -20.88
CA ALA A 303 -17.58 -13.61 -22.04
C ALA A 303 -18.97 -13.01 -22.28
N GLN A 304 -19.58 -12.41 -21.26
CA GLN A 304 -20.88 -11.74 -21.31
C GLN A 304 -20.73 -10.22 -21.47
N GLY A 305 -19.51 -9.71 -21.71
CA GLY A 305 -19.24 -8.27 -21.72
C GLY A 305 -19.44 -7.64 -20.35
N LYS A 306 -19.14 -8.37 -19.27
CA LYS A 306 -19.24 -7.91 -17.88
C LYS A 306 -17.97 -8.25 -17.10
N TYR A 307 -17.79 -7.65 -15.95
CA TYR A 307 -16.79 -8.07 -14.97
C TYR A 307 -17.31 -7.83 -13.55
N LEU A 308 -16.73 -8.53 -12.57
CA LEU A 308 -17.02 -8.31 -11.16
C LEU A 308 -16.04 -7.27 -10.62
N ASN A 309 -16.52 -6.17 -10.06
CA ASN A 309 -15.63 -5.24 -9.37
C ASN A 309 -15.35 -5.70 -7.92
N TRP A 310 -14.35 -5.10 -7.26
CA TRP A 310 -14.01 -5.41 -5.86
C TRP A 310 -15.12 -5.08 -4.83
N LEU A 311 -16.22 -4.44 -5.27
CA LEU A 311 -17.41 -4.21 -4.44
C LEU A 311 -18.42 -5.36 -4.56
N GLY A 312 -18.14 -6.38 -5.37
CA GLY A 312 -19.07 -7.48 -5.66
C GLY A 312 -20.15 -7.11 -6.67
N GLU A 313 -20.02 -5.99 -7.39
CA GLU A 313 -20.99 -5.54 -8.37
C GLU A 313 -20.61 -6.03 -9.77
N ASN A 314 -21.61 -6.53 -10.50
CA ASN A 314 -21.46 -6.84 -11.92
C ASN A 314 -21.51 -5.54 -12.74
N LYS A 315 -20.38 -5.14 -13.33
CA LYS A 315 -20.29 -3.96 -14.20
C LYS A 315 -20.25 -4.39 -15.67
N ALA A 316 -20.78 -3.52 -16.53
CA ALA A 316 -20.57 -3.66 -17.96
C ALA A 316 -19.08 -3.47 -18.26
N TYR A 317 -18.53 -4.38 -19.06
CA TYR A 317 -17.17 -4.28 -19.55
C TYR A 317 -17.17 -3.63 -20.92
N THR A 318 -16.83 -2.35 -20.94
CA THR A 318 -16.52 -1.59 -22.15
C THR A 318 -15.10 -1.10 -22.02
N LEU A 319 -14.22 -1.61 -22.89
CA LEU A 319 -12.84 -1.13 -22.95
C LEU A 319 -12.83 0.35 -23.25
N SER A 320 -12.19 1.12 -22.38
CA SER A 320 -11.85 2.50 -22.72
C SER A 320 -10.81 2.46 -23.83
N GLU A 321 -11.20 2.77 -25.06
CA GLU A 321 -10.27 3.30 -26.05
C GLU A 321 -9.70 4.61 -25.49
N LYS A 322 -8.60 4.54 -24.75
CA LYS A 322 -7.78 5.72 -24.49
C LYS A 322 -6.96 6.05 -25.72
N THR A 323 -7.67 6.47 -26.77
CA THR A 323 -7.24 7.44 -27.79
C THR A 323 -8.45 7.81 -28.66
N LYS A 324 -9.46 8.47 -28.07
CA LYS A 324 -10.11 9.51 -28.87
C LYS A 324 -9.11 10.64 -28.96
N ASP A 325 -8.42 10.72 -30.09
CA ASP A 325 -7.81 11.95 -30.51
C ASP A 325 -8.86 13.05 -30.35
N LYS A 326 -8.63 14.05 -29.48
CA LYS A 326 -9.59 15.15 -29.31
C LYS A 326 -9.80 15.93 -30.62
N CYS A 327 -8.94 15.71 -31.61
CA CYS A 327 -9.12 16.21 -32.97
C CYS A 327 -10.09 15.36 -33.81
N LEU A 328 -10.61 14.24 -33.34
CA LEU A 328 -11.55 13.39 -34.09
C LEU A 328 -12.90 13.34 -33.36
N GLU A 329 -13.54 14.49 -33.22
CA GLU A 329 -14.98 14.52 -32.96
C GLU A 329 -15.74 14.25 -34.26
N LYS A 330 -16.78 13.41 -34.18
CA LYS A 330 -17.50 12.85 -35.34
C LYS A 330 -18.11 13.90 -36.30
N ASN A 331 -18.18 15.17 -35.91
CA ASN A 331 -18.78 16.28 -36.67
C ASN A 331 -17.87 17.53 -36.76
N ALA A 332 -16.56 17.41 -36.54
CA ALA A 332 -15.66 18.56 -36.67
C ALA A 332 -15.53 19.00 -38.14
N THR A 333 -15.71 20.29 -38.41
CA THR A 333 -15.48 20.85 -39.75
C THR A 333 -14.00 20.74 -40.11
N GLN A 334 -13.70 20.71 -41.42
CA GLN A 334 -12.32 20.58 -41.92
C GLN A 334 -11.37 21.65 -41.39
N ASP A 335 -11.90 22.84 -41.09
CA ASP A 335 -11.16 23.95 -40.47
C ASP A 335 -10.82 23.69 -38.98
N VAL A 336 -11.70 23.05 -38.22
CA VAL A 336 -11.45 22.63 -36.83
C VAL A 336 -10.38 21.55 -36.79
N LEU A 337 -10.42 20.59 -37.73
CA LEU A 337 -9.40 19.56 -37.89
C LEU A 337 -8.03 20.17 -38.23
N ALA A 338 -7.99 21.14 -39.14
CA ALA A 338 -6.76 21.84 -39.52
C ALA A 338 -6.16 22.64 -38.36
N ARG A 339 -6.98 23.36 -37.57
CA ARG A 339 -6.52 24.08 -36.37
C ARG A 339 -6.01 23.14 -35.28
N CYS A 340 -6.65 21.98 -35.11
CA CYS A 340 -6.21 20.99 -34.13
C CYS A 340 -4.86 20.37 -34.53
N ALA A 341 -4.66 20.09 -35.82
CA ALA A 341 -3.38 19.64 -36.36
C ALA A 341 -2.28 20.73 -36.34
N ALA A 342 -2.66 22.00 -36.53
CA ALA A 342 -1.75 23.14 -36.37
C ALA A 342 -1.30 23.28 -34.90
N ARG A 343 -2.22 23.25 -33.94
CA ARG A 343 -1.89 23.32 -32.50
C ARG A 343 -1.03 22.16 -32.00
N LYS A 344 -1.18 20.96 -32.57
CA LYS A 344 -0.25 19.85 -32.30
C LYS A 344 1.16 20.16 -32.79
N ARG A 345 1.29 20.68 -34.02
CA ARG A 345 2.58 21.12 -34.56
C ARG A 345 3.19 22.28 -33.76
N ASP A 346 2.37 23.21 -33.27
CA ASP A 346 2.84 24.32 -32.42
C ASP A 346 3.31 23.82 -31.04
N ALA A 347 2.61 22.86 -30.45
CA ALA A 347 3.05 22.22 -29.21
C ALA A 347 4.36 21.42 -29.41
N ASP A 348 4.49 20.72 -30.54
CA ASP A 348 5.71 20.00 -30.90
C ASP A 348 6.87 20.97 -31.21
N SER A 349 6.60 22.15 -31.79
CA SER A 349 7.63 23.17 -32.02
C SER A 349 8.06 23.89 -30.73
N VAL A 350 7.13 24.15 -29.81
CA VAL A 350 7.46 24.69 -28.47
C VAL A 350 8.32 23.70 -27.67
N MET A 351 8.04 22.39 -27.79
CA MET A 351 8.86 21.33 -27.18
C MET A 351 10.23 21.16 -27.88
N GLN A 352 10.38 21.58 -29.14
CA GLN A 352 11.68 21.63 -29.83
C GLN A 352 12.49 22.88 -29.47
N ASP A 353 11.84 24.03 -29.22
CA ASP A 353 12.50 25.25 -28.77
C ASP A 353 12.93 25.19 -27.30
N GLU A 354 12.21 24.49 -26.41
CA GLU A 354 12.69 24.17 -25.06
C GLU A 354 13.85 23.17 -25.06
N LYS A 355 13.93 22.28 -26.05
CA LYS A 355 15.11 21.42 -26.30
C LYS A 355 16.29 22.17 -26.92
N GLY A 356 16.11 23.41 -27.37
CA GLY A 356 17.21 24.32 -27.75
C GLY A 356 17.84 25.06 -26.56
N VAL A 357 17.14 25.16 -25.43
CA VAL A 357 17.61 25.86 -24.22
C VAL A 357 17.96 24.89 -23.08
N PHE A 358 17.42 23.66 -23.10
CA PHE A 358 17.95 22.53 -22.34
C PHE A 358 18.11 21.33 -23.27
N GLY A 359 19.21 21.32 -24.02
CA GLY A 359 19.51 20.27 -24.99
C GLY A 359 19.65 18.89 -24.34
N TRP A 360 18.61 18.06 -24.53
CA TRP A 360 18.63 16.61 -24.83
C TRP A 360 17.32 16.19 -25.49
#